data_AF-A0AAN8PSR3-F1
#
_entry.id   AF-A0AAN8PSR3-F1
#
_cell.length_a   1.000
_cell.length_b   1.000
_cell.length_c   1.000
_cell.angle_alpha   90.00
_cell.angle_beta   90.00
_cell.angle_gamma   90.00
#
_symmetry.space_group_name_H-M   'P 1'
#
loop_
_entity.id
_entity.type
_entity.pdbx_description
1 polymer ?
#
loop_
_entity_poly.entity_id
_entity_poly.type
_entity_poly.pdbx_seq_one_letter_code
_entity_poly.pdbx_strand_id
1 'polypeptide(L)'
;MNQIVQLFTNVDLRMKRLEHVMFKIGSNETLLAGMKGQISEIDSDLKIMIEKDKDRDDSLMKISNLCDKVSKKTEENYARIEKLSTEVKSINDHSKSVVNQVSTIESEHDKLVQTVIDVQCRSMKNNLIFHGLKENTGENTEELPRLFIARELGVDYHFKFGNVHRFGRHDIIAQL
;
A
#
# COMPACT_ATOMS: atom_id res chain seq x y z
N MET A 1 115.23 -14.86 -35.54
CA MET A 1 114.55 -15.86 -34.69
C MET A 1 113.70 -15.21 -33.59
N ASN A 2 114.21 -14.25 -32.82
CA ASN A 2 113.48 -13.58 -31.72
C ASN A 2 112.19 -12.84 -32.15
N GLN A 3 112.21 -12.13 -33.30
CA GLN A 3 111.04 -11.44 -33.86
C GLN A 3 109.91 -12.40 -34.29
N ILE A 4 110.26 -13.60 -34.76
CA ILE A 4 109.28 -14.62 -35.18
C ILE A 4 108.55 -15.18 -33.96
N VAL A 5 109.28 -15.45 -32.87
CA VAL A 5 108.69 -15.93 -31.61
C VAL A 5 107.74 -14.88 -31.00
N GLN A 6 108.12 -13.59 -31.00
CA GLN A 6 107.23 -12.51 -30.54
C GLN A 6 105.96 -12.36 -31.39
N LEU A 7 106.05 -12.59 -32.69
CA LEU A 7 104.90 -12.61 -33.60
C LEU A 7 103.94 -13.74 -33.23
N PHE A 8 104.45 -14.97 -33.02
CA PHE A 8 103.63 -16.12 -32.62
C PHE A 8 102.95 -15.91 -31.26
N THR A 9 103.66 -15.38 -30.26
CA THR A 9 103.06 -15.08 -28.94
C THR A 9 101.96 -14.02 -29.04
N ASN A 10 102.13 -12.99 -29.87
CA ASN A 10 101.09 -11.98 -30.10
C ASN A 10 99.85 -12.56 -30.80
N VAL A 11 100.06 -13.47 -31.76
CA VAL A 11 98.96 -14.16 -32.44
C VAL A 11 98.19 -15.05 -31.45
N ASP A 12 98.88 -15.82 -30.61
CA ASP A 12 98.25 -16.67 -29.58
C ASP A 12 97.42 -15.85 -28.57
N LEU A 13 97.96 -14.73 -28.07
CA LEU A 13 97.22 -13.83 -27.17
C LEU A 13 95.98 -13.23 -27.85
N ARG A 14 96.09 -12.87 -29.14
CA ARG A 14 94.93 -12.39 -29.92
C ARG A 14 93.90 -13.49 -30.14
N MET A 15 94.34 -14.72 -30.38
CA MET A 15 93.46 -15.88 -30.59
C MET A 15 92.67 -16.20 -29.31
N LYS A 16 93.33 -16.25 -28.14
CA LYS A 16 92.65 -16.39 -26.84
C LYS A 16 91.64 -15.27 -26.57
N ARG A 17 91.97 -14.03 -26.95
CA ARG A 17 91.01 -12.91 -26.86
C ARG A 17 89.82 -13.10 -27.79
N LEU A 18 90.03 -13.59 -29.01
CA LEU A 18 88.95 -13.88 -29.96
C LEU A 18 88.03 -14.99 -29.45
N GLU A 19 88.58 -16.07 -28.90
CA GLU A 19 87.80 -17.16 -28.29
C GLU A 19 86.90 -16.65 -27.16
N HIS A 20 87.43 -15.80 -26.27
CA HIS A 20 86.64 -15.20 -25.19
C HIS A 20 85.51 -14.29 -25.71
N VAL A 21 85.78 -13.52 -26.76
CA VAL A 21 84.75 -12.69 -27.41
C VAL A 21 83.69 -13.56 -28.07
N MET A 22 84.08 -14.63 -28.77
CA MET A 22 83.14 -15.57 -29.40
C MET A 22 82.23 -16.25 -28.35
N PHE A 23 82.79 -16.65 -27.21
CA PHE A 23 82.01 -17.19 -26.11
C PHE A 23 80.96 -16.20 -25.59
N LYS A 24 81.36 -14.94 -25.37
CA LYS A 24 80.42 -13.87 -24.96
C LYS A 24 79.34 -13.61 -26.00
N ILE A 25 79.68 -13.66 -27.30
CA ILE A 25 78.71 -13.51 -28.39
C ILE A 25 77.67 -14.63 -28.33
N GLY A 26 78.08 -15.90 -28.20
CA GLY A 26 77.13 -17.02 -28.08
C GLY A 26 76.23 -16.93 -26.82
N SER A 27 76.79 -16.46 -25.70
CA SER A 27 75.99 -16.18 -24.50
C SER A 27 74.95 -15.07 -24.74
N ASN A 28 75.34 -14.01 -25.44
CA ASN A 28 74.43 -12.91 -25.77
C ASN A 28 73.33 -13.35 -26.75
N GLU A 29 73.66 -14.19 -27.74
CA GLU A 29 72.67 -14.77 -28.66
C GLU A 29 71.61 -15.59 -27.93
N THR A 30 72.03 -16.37 -26.94
CA THR A 30 71.11 -17.17 -26.11
C THR A 30 70.17 -16.27 -25.30
N LEU A 31 70.70 -15.21 -24.68
CA LEU A 31 69.90 -14.23 -23.94
C LEU A 31 68.91 -13.50 -24.86
N LEU A 32 69.35 -13.09 -26.05
CA LEU A 32 68.50 -12.43 -27.05
C LEU A 32 67.35 -13.35 -27.51
N ALA A 33 67.63 -14.64 -27.71
CA ALA A 33 66.59 -15.62 -28.04
C ALA A 33 65.56 -15.76 -26.91
N GLY A 34 66.01 -15.80 -25.65
CA GLY A 34 65.13 -15.83 -24.47
C GLY A 34 64.26 -14.57 -24.37
N MET A 35 64.85 -13.39 -24.51
CA MET A 35 64.13 -12.11 -24.51
C MET A 35 63.08 -12.05 -25.62
N LYS A 36 63.41 -12.54 -26.82
CA LYS A 36 62.45 -12.60 -27.94
C LYS A 36 61.25 -13.48 -27.62
N GLY A 37 61.46 -14.62 -26.95
CA GLY A 37 60.38 -15.49 -26.49
C GLY A 37 59.45 -14.78 -25.50
N GLN A 38 60.03 -14.14 -24.47
CA GLN A 38 59.27 -13.39 -23.47
C GLN A 38 58.48 -12.22 -24.09
N ILE A 39 59.09 -11.48 -25.03
CA ILE A 39 58.40 -10.40 -25.74
C ILE A 39 57.19 -10.94 -26.53
N SER A 40 57.33 -12.11 -27.16
CA SER A 40 56.22 -12.72 -27.89
C SER A 40 55.08 -13.16 -26.98
N GLU A 41 55.40 -13.64 -25.77
CA GLU A 41 54.40 -14.01 -24.76
C GLU A 41 53.66 -12.78 -24.24
N ILE A 42 54.39 -11.71 -23.91
CA ILE A 42 53.83 -10.43 -23.48
C ILE A 42 52.91 -9.83 -24.55
N ASP A 43 53.28 -9.91 -25.84
CA ASP A 43 52.44 -9.41 -26.94
C ASP A 43 51.12 -10.19 -27.05
N SER A 44 51.16 -11.51 -26.82
CA SER A 44 49.96 -12.35 -26.77
C SER A 44 49.05 -11.97 -25.61
N ASP A 45 49.61 -11.82 -24.41
CA ASP A 45 48.85 -11.45 -23.21
C ASP A 45 48.24 -10.05 -23.33
N LEU A 46 48.96 -9.10 -23.93
CA LEU A 46 48.46 -7.76 -24.20
C LEU A 46 47.25 -7.78 -25.14
N LYS A 47 47.27 -8.61 -26.19
CA LYS A 47 46.13 -8.76 -27.10
C LYS A 47 44.90 -9.30 -26.38
N ILE A 48 45.07 -10.33 -25.55
CA ILE A 48 43.98 -10.90 -24.74
C ILE A 48 43.42 -9.86 -23.76
N MET A 49 44.31 -9.08 -23.13
CA MET A 49 43.90 -8.04 -22.18
C MET A 49 43.08 -6.94 -22.88
N ILE A 50 43.48 -6.50 -24.07
CA ILE A 50 42.75 -5.50 -24.86
C ILE A 50 41.35 -5.99 -25.22
N GLU A 51 41.20 -7.27 -25.59
CA GLU A 51 39.90 -7.85 -25.92
C GLU A 51 38.99 -7.90 -24.68
N LYS A 52 39.51 -8.37 -23.55
CA LYS A 52 38.78 -8.38 -22.27
C LYS A 52 38.38 -6.98 -21.80
N ASP A 53 39.21 -5.98 -22.06
CA ASP A 53 38.91 -4.59 -21.67
C ASP A 53 37.73 -4.03 -22.48
N LYS A 54 37.69 -4.32 -23.79
CA LYS A 54 36.55 -3.98 -24.65
C LYS A 54 35.25 -4.65 -24.18
N ASP A 55 35.29 -5.94 -23.85
CA ASP A 55 34.12 -6.66 -23.34
C ASP A 55 33.60 -6.07 -22.01
N ARG A 56 34.52 -5.60 -21.16
CA ARG A 56 34.18 -4.93 -19.91
C ARG A 56 33.52 -3.58 -20.16
N ASP A 57 34.05 -2.78 -21.08
CA ASP A 57 33.46 -1.49 -21.45
C ASP A 57 32.04 -1.64 -22.00
N ASP A 58 31.82 -2.63 -22.87
CA ASP A 58 30.48 -2.94 -23.39
C ASP A 58 29.50 -3.35 -22.27
N SER A 59 30.00 -4.12 -21.29
CA SER A 59 29.21 -4.54 -20.14
C SER A 59 28.87 -3.35 -19.23
N LEU A 60 29.83 -2.45 -19.00
CA LEU A 60 29.61 -1.23 -18.21
C LEU A 60 28.58 -0.31 -18.88
N MET A 61 28.61 -0.18 -20.21
CA MET A 61 27.62 0.61 -20.94
C MET A 61 26.20 0.04 -20.79
N LYS A 62 26.05 -1.30 -20.84
CA LYS A 62 24.76 -1.98 -20.61
C LYS A 62 24.25 -1.76 -19.20
N ILE A 63 25.13 -1.85 -18.20
CA ILE A 63 24.78 -1.59 -16.80
C ILE A 63 24.37 -0.14 -16.60
N SER A 64 25.09 0.83 -17.16
CA SER A 64 24.73 2.25 -17.09
C SER A 64 23.32 2.49 -17.62
N ASN A 65 23.02 1.97 -18.81
CA ASN A 65 21.69 2.09 -19.42
C ASN A 65 20.59 1.44 -18.57
N LEU A 66 20.89 0.34 -17.87
CA LEU A 66 19.95 -0.32 -16.98
C LEU A 66 19.72 0.51 -15.71
N CYS A 67 20.77 1.08 -15.12
CA CYS A 67 20.66 1.99 -13.99
C CYS A 67 19.76 3.19 -14.32
N ASP A 68 19.94 3.82 -15.49
CA ASP A 68 19.11 4.96 -15.91
C ASP A 68 17.62 4.57 -16.03
N LYS A 69 17.34 3.40 -16.61
CA LYS A 69 15.97 2.87 -16.71
C LYS A 69 15.35 2.60 -15.35
N VAL A 70 16.11 2.02 -14.43
CA VAL A 70 15.64 1.72 -13.06
C VAL A 70 15.39 3.01 -12.29
N SER A 71 16.29 3.99 -12.37
CA SER A 71 16.10 5.31 -11.75
C SER A 71 14.83 5.99 -12.25
N LYS A 72 14.65 6.07 -13.58
CA LYS A 72 13.44 6.65 -14.16
C LYS A 72 12.16 5.92 -13.70
N LYS A 73 12.18 4.58 -13.71
CA LYS A 73 11.00 3.80 -13.29
C LYS A 73 10.70 3.98 -11.81
N THR A 74 11.73 4.16 -10.99
CA THR A 74 11.61 4.40 -9.55
C THR A 74 10.94 5.75 -9.29
N GLU A 75 11.37 6.81 -9.98
CA GLU A 75 10.74 8.14 -9.92
C GLU A 75 9.27 8.11 -10.36
N GLU A 76 8.96 7.46 -11.48
CA GLU A 76 7.58 7.28 -11.95
C GLU A 76 6.71 6.56 -10.90
N ASN A 77 7.26 5.52 -10.26
CA ASN A 77 6.54 4.76 -9.25
C ASN A 77 6.30 5.59 -7.99
N TYR A 78 7.26 6.39 -7.55
CA TYR A 78 7.08 7.31 -6.41
C TYR A 78 5.97 8.31 -6.68
N ALA A 79 5.96 8.96 -7.86
CA ALA A 79 4.91 9.89 -8.23
C ALA A 79 3.52 9.23 -8.28
N ARG A 80 3.45 7.98 -8.77
CA ARG A 80 2.20 7.21 -8.79
C ARG A 80 1.70 6.86 -7.39
N ILE A 81 2.61 6.45 -6.48
CA ILE A 81 2.26 6.13 -5.08
C ILE A 81 1.74 7.38 -4.37
N GLU A 82 2.37 8.52 -4.58
CA GLU A 82 1.93 9.80 -3.98
C GLU A 82 0.51 10.16 -4.44
N LYS A 83 0.23 10.04 -5.74
CA LYS A 83 -1.12 10.27 -6.29
C LYS A 83 -2.16 9.31 -5.72
N LEU A 84 -1.84 8.02 -5.62
CA LEU A 84 -2.76 7.05 -5.02
C LEU A 84 -3.01 7.35 -3.54
N SER A 85 -1.99 7.80 -2.81
CA SER A 85 -2.12 8.20 -1.40
C SER A 85 -3.08 9.39 -1.22
N THR A 86 -3.04 10.38 -2.11
CA THR A 86 -3.97 11.52 -2.05
C THR A 86 -5.39 11.12 -2.43
N GLU A 87 -5.57 10.26 -3.44
CA GLU A 87 -6.88 9.71 -3.82
C GLU A 87 -7.51 8.91 -2.68
N VAL A 88 -6.75 8.03 -2.03
CA VAL A 88 -7.23 7.24 -0.88
C VAL A 88 -7.67 8.14 0.27
N LYS A 89 -6.92 9.21 0.59
CA LYS A 89 -7.33 10.18 1.61
C LYS A 89 -8.66 10.85 1.24
N SER A 90 -8.81 11.30 0.00
CA SER A 90 -10.04 11.92 -0.48
C SER A 90 -11.25 10.98 -0.40
N ILE A 91 -11.09 9.72 -0.82
CA ILE A 91 -12.14 8.70 -0.72
C ILE A 91 -12.52 8.46 0.74
N ASN A 92 -11.53 8.35 1.63
CA ASN A 92 -11.77 8.12 3.05
C ASN A 92 -12.54 9.29 3.70
N ASP A 93 -12.18 10.53 3.36
CA ASP A 93 -12.88 11.71 3.87
C ASP A 93 -14.31 11.79 3.33
N HIS A 94 -14.52 11.46 2.05
CA HIS A 94 -15.85 11.37 1.47
C HIS A 94 -16.69 10.27 2.12
N SER A 95 -16.10 9.09 2.35
CA SER A 95 -16.76 7.98 3.02
C SER A 95 -17.21 8.35 4.44
N LYS A 96 -16.38 9.07 5.20
CA LYS A 96 -16.77 9.59 6.52
C LYS A 96 -17.94 10.56 6.44
N SER A 97 -17.92 11.45 5.44
CA SER A 97 -19.01 12.39 5.21
C SER A 97 -20.33 11.68 4.92
N VAL A 98 -20.31 10.66 4.06
CA VAL A 98 -21.49 9.84 3.73
C VAL A 98 -22.01 9.10 4.98
N VAL A 99 -21.14 8.49 5.77
CA VAL A 99 -21.54 7.81 7.02
C VAL A 99 -22.24 8.77 7.98
N ASN A 100 -21.72 10.00 8.13
CA ASN A 100 -22.36 11.02 8.97
C ASN A 100 -23.73 11.46 8.43
N GLN A 101 -23.86 11.60 7.10
CA GLN A 101 -25.14 11.92 6.47
C GLN A 101 -26.18 10.81 6.69
N VAL A 102 -25.79 9.54 6.51
CA VAL A 102 -26.67 8.38 6.76
C VAL A 102 -27.14 8.36 8.21
N SER A 103 -26.23 8.53 9.17
CA SER A 103 -26.59 8.57 10.60
C SER A 103 -27.55 9.72 10.93
N THR A 104 -27.43 10.85 10.25
CA THR A 104 -28.34 11.99 10.42
C THR A 104 -29.73 11.66 9.88
N ILE A 105 -29.80 11.08 8.68
CA ILE A 105 -31.06 10.65 8.05
C ILE A 105 -31.77 9.58 8.89
N GLU A 106 -31.04 8.61 9.45
CA GLU A 106 -31.59 7.60 10.35
C GLU A 106 -32.23 8.25 11.59
N SER A 107 -31.55 9.22 12.20
CA SER A 107 -32.10 9.96 13.36
C SER A 107 -33.34 10.78 13.00
N GLU A 108 -33.37 11.41 11.82
CA GLU A 108 -34.53 12.15 11.33
C GLU A 108 -35.71 11.22 11.01
N HIS A 109 -35.43 10.07 10.42
CA HIS A 109 -36.42 9.03 10.15
C HIS A 109 -37.08 8.55 11.44
N ASP A 110 -36.30 8.23 12.48
CA ASP A 110 -36.83 7.78 13.77
C ASP A 110 -37.73 8.84 14.42
N LYS A 111 -37.34 10.12 14.36
CA LYS A 111 -38.17 11.24 14.84
C LYS A 111 -39.48 11.34 14.05
N LEU A 112 -39.41 11.17 12.73
CA LEU A 112 -40.58 11.23 11.86
C LEU A 112 -41.55 10.08 12.17
N VAL A 113 -41.02 8.85 12.32
CA VAL A 113 -41.81 7.67 12.70
C VAL A 113 -42.52 7.92 14.03
N GLN A 114 -41.82 8.42 15.05
CA GLN A 114 -42.45 8.74 16.34
C GLN A 114 -43.53 9.81 16.23
N THR A 115 -43.31 10.83 15.41
CA THR A 115 -44.30 11.88 15.16
C THR A 115 -45.54 11.33 14.47
N VAL A 116 -45.37 10.46 13.47
CA VAL A 116 -46.49 9.81 12.77
C VAL A 116 -47.29 8.93 13.73
N ILE A 117 -46.63 8.15 14.57
CA ILE A 117 -47.29 7.32 15.59
C ILE A 117 -48.09 8.19 16.56
N ASP A 118 -47.52 9.29 17.09
CA ASP A 118 -48.24 10.21 17.98
C ASP A 118 -49.49 10.80 17.31
N VAL A 119 -49.36 11.27 16.05
CA VAL A 119 -50.49 11.81 15.30
C VAL A 119 -51.57 10.76 15.07
N GLN A 120 -51.20 9.53 14.70
CA GLN A 120 -52.15 8.43 14.54
C GLN A 120 -52.88 8.12 15.85
N CYS A 121 -52.15 8.02 16.96
CA CYS A 121 -52.73 7.84 18.29
C CYS A 121 -53.73 8.94 18.66
N ARG A 122 -53.39 10.22 18.40
CA ARG A 122 -54.30 11.36 18.65
C ARG A 122 -55.51 11.36 17.75
N SER A 123 -55.36 10.99 16.48
CA SER A 123 -56.48 10.88 15.53
C SER A 123 -57.46 9.78 15.92
N MET A 124 -56.94 8.65 16.43
CA MET A 124 -57.76 7.54 16.93
C MET A 124 -58.35 7.79 18.33
N LYS A 125 -58.01 8.90 19.00
CA LYS A 125 -58.49 9.22 20.36
C LYS A 125 -60.02 9.16 20.46
N ASN A 126 -60.72 9.65 19.45
CA ASN A 126 -62.18 9.68 19.43
C ASN A 126 -62.81 8.34 19.02
N ASN A 127 -62.01 7.37 18.56
CA ASN A 127 -62.48 6.02 18.24
C ASN A 127 -62.62 5.13 19.49
N LEU A 128 -62.04 5.54 20.63
CA LEU A 128 -62.08 4.81 21.90
C LEU A 128 -63.09 5.43 22.89
N ILE A 129 -64.26 5.81 22.39
CA ILE A 129 -65.37 6.29 23.22
C ILE A 129 -66.31 5.11 23.51
N PHE A 130 -66.31 4.67 24.76
CA PHE A 130 -67.17 3.58 25.22
C PHE A 130 -68.47 4.13 25.81
N HIS A 131 -69.59 3.84 25.15
CA HIS A 131 -70.92 4.23 25.60
C HIS A 131 -71.59 3.09 26.39
N GLY A 132 -72.59 3.42 27.21
CA GLY A 132 -73.41 2.42 27.92
C GLY A 132 -72.72 1.77 29.12
N LEU A 133 -71.52 2.22 29.51
CA LEU A 133 -70.87 1.80 30.76
C LEU A 133 -71.49 2.55 31.94
N LYS A 134 -71.92 1.80 32.97
CA LYS A 134 -72.48 2.38 34.19
C LYS A 134 -71.38 3.11 34.97
N GLU A 135 -71.63 4.39 35.31
CA GLU A 135 -70.71 5.21 36.09
C GLU A 135 -70.98 5.04 37.60
N ASN A 136 -69.94 4.73 38.38
CA ASN A 136 -69.99 4.70 39.83
C ASN A 136 -69.04 5.73 40.44
N THR A 137 -69.42 6.31 41.57
CA THR A 137 -68.58 7.29 42.28
C THR A 137 -67.34 6.60 42.86
N GLY A 138 -66.15 7.13 42.54
CA GLY A 138 -64.87 6.62 43.05
C GLY A 138 -64.34 5.37 42.33
N GLU A 139 -64.91 5.00 41.18
CA GLU A 139 -64.42 3.87 40.40
C GLU A 139 -63.06 4.16 39.72
N ASN A 140 -62.30 3.10 39.47
CA ASN A 140 -61.11 3.18 38.63
C ASN A 140 -61.53 3.23 37.15
N THR A 141 -61.49 4.43 36.57
CA THR A 141 -61.94 4.68 35.20
C THR A 141 -61.10 3.94 34.14
N GLU A 142 -59.88 3.52 34.46
CA GLU A 142 -59.03 2.74 33.57
C GLU A 142 -59.32 1.24 33.61
N GLU A 143 -59.74 0.71 34.76
CA GLU A 143 -59.86 -0.73 34.99
C GLU A 143 -60.93 -1.37 34.09
N LEU A 144 -62.07 -0.69 33.92
CA LEU A 144 -63.17 -1.15 33.07
C LEU A 144 -62.77 -1.29 31.58
N PRO A 145 -62.23 -0.25 30.91
CA PRO A 145 -61.71 -0.39 29.55
C PRO A 145 -60.59 -1.42 29.43
N ARG A 146 -59.72 -1.54 30.44
CA ARG A 146 -58.62 -2.51 30.45
C ARG A 146 -59.12 -3.94 30.44
N LEU A 147 -60.08 -4.25 31.31
CA LEU A 147 -60.75 -5.56 31.37
C LEU A 147 -61.50 -5.86 30.07
N PHE A 148 -62.19 -4.85 29.51
CA PHE A 148 -62.89 -4.99 28.23
C PHE A 148 -61.92 -5.34 27.10
N ILE A 149 -60.83 -4.58 26.94
CA ILE A 149 -59.82 -4.80 25.89
C ILE A 149 -59.13 -6.16 26.09
N ALA A 150 -58.78 -6.53 27.32
CA ALA A 150 -58.16 -7.82 27.60
C ALA A 150 -59.09 -8.99 27.29
N ARG A 151 -60.37 -8.87 27.63
CA ARG A 151 -61.37 -9.93 27.43
C ARG A 151 -61.79 -10.08 25.98
N GLU A 152 -62.13 -8.96 25.33
CA GLU A 152 -62.78 -8.96 24.02
C GLU A 152 -61.76 -8.92 22.87
N LEU A 153 -60.60 -8.30 23.07
CA LEU A 153 -59.57 -8.14 22.03
C LEU A 153 -58.33 -9.02 22.28
N GLY A 154 -58.23 -9.69 23.42
CA GLY A 154 -57.09 -10.55 23.76
C GLY A 154 -55.76 -9.79 23.91
N VAL A 155 -55.81 -8.47 24.12
CA VAL A 155 -54.63 -7.63 24.30
C VAL A 155 -54.21 -7.63 25.77
N ASP A 156 -52.93 -7.84 26.05
CA ASP A 156 -52.38 -7.96 27.39
C ASP A 156 -52.77 -6.80 28.33
N TYR A 157 -52.99 -7.08 29.60
CA TYR A 157 -53.50 -6.13 30.60
C TYR A 157 -52.50 -5.02 30.99
N HIS A 158 -51.24 -5.09 30.54
CA HIS A 158 -50.14 -4.24 31.00
C HIS A 158 -49.89 -2.93 30.23
N PHE A 159 -50.72 -2.55 29.26
CA PHE A 159 -50.56 -1.25 28.59
C PHE A 159 -50.99 -0.09 29.50
N LYS A 160 -50.35 1.08 29.37
CA LYS A 160 -50.71 2.28 30.13
C LYS A 160 -51.69 3.12 29.31
N PHE A 161 -52.77 3.58 29.94
CA PHE A 161 -53.59 4.60 29.34
C PHE A 161 -52.92 5.98 29.51
N GLY A 162 -52.96 6.80 28.47
CA GLY A 162 -52.45 8.17 28.54
C GLY A 162 -53.45 9.14 29.20
N ASN A 163 -54.73 9.06 28.82
CA ASN A 163 -55.79 9.91 29.37
C ASN A 163 -57.13 9.17 29.28
N VAL A 164 -57.72 8.85 30.43
CA VAL A 164 -59.04 8.22 30.54
C VAL A 164 -59.88 9.06 31.48
N HIS A 165 -61.00 9.57 30.98
CA HIS A 165 -61.95 10.35 31.75
C HIS A 165 -63.36 9.94 31.37
N ARG A 166 -64.28 10.13 32.31
CA ARG A 166 -65.71 10.08 32.02
C ARG A 166 -66.11 11.42 31.41
N PHE A 167 -66.93 11.38 30.36
CA PHE A 167 -67.55 12.59 29.82
C PHE A 167 -68.69 13.10 30.73
N GLY A 168 -69.18 12.25 31.65
CA GLY A 168 -70.32 12.55 32.53
C GLY A 168 -71.65 12.57 31.76
N ARG A 169 -72.77 12.60 32.47
CA ARG A 169 -74.05 12.89 31.82
C ARG A 169 -74.05 14.34 31.35
N HIS A 170 -74.16 14.56 30.04
CA HIS A 170 -74.83 15.76 29.57
C HIS A 170 -76.32 15.56 29.86
N ASP A 171 -76.79 16.09 30.98
CA ASP A 171 -78.21 16.32 31.18
C ASP A 171 -78.64 17.39 30.16
N ILE A 172 -78.91 16.92 28.93
CA ILE A 172 -79.58 17.67 27.89
C ILE A 172 -81.03 17.80 28.34
N ILE A 173 -81.39 19.03 28.72
CA ILE A 173 -82.72 19.62 28.66
C ILE A 173 -83.70 19.10 29.72
N ALA A 174 -83.76 19.86 30.82
CA ALA A 174 -85.01 20.09 31.52
C ALA A 174 -85.97 20.90 30.61
N GLN A 175 -86.74 20.20 29.78
CA GLN A 175 -88.00 20.69 29.22
C GLN A 175 -88.97 19.50 29.10
N LEU A 176 -89.79 19.33 30.13
CA LEU A 176 -91.27 19.43 30.09
C LEU A 176 -91.83 19.09 31.47
#